data_AF-A0A6M0QMV4-F1
#
_entry.id   AF-A0A6M0QMV4-F1
#
_cell.length_a   1.000
_cell.length_b   1.000
_cell.length_c   1.000
_cell.angle_alpha   90.00
_cell.angle_beta   90.00
_cell.angle_gamma   90.00
#
_symmetry.space_group_name_H-M   'P 1'
#
loop_
_entity.id
_entity.type
_entity.pdbx_description
1 polymer ?
#
loop_
_entity_poly.entity_id
_entity_poly.type
_entity_poly.pdbx_seq_one_letter_code
_entity_poly.pdbx_strand_id
1 'polypeptide(L)'
;MAIVRALLLAVFAALGAPLGAGVAGQEDPAFAAAVTDWLAGREEPALQALAAQAQAGNSAARILLTLIDTTPAYHGDWLAGLPRDRRIALMRAPGGLSGQNWIDGEADPLARAWVALRDGNATAALVLEFARLGEGRAAHMAARQLFIREKRGFGAIADDPAFPASLMPLAIRDWQRDDPARATEALAALGAGHPGRPLVGAGKPTPEALLAWAQAAPATARLLTTLRQLCPASPTPAEDLAAYLAQSGGFWALAWIGPPAESLIDPNRYAQSPKAAEVMRHLLRSGALADPEAVAASACLQGLLGQ
;
A
#
# COMPACT_ATOMS: atom_id res chain seq x y z
N MET A 1 -28.04 -2.69 61.72
CA MET A 1 -27.44 -1.61 60.91
C MET A 1 -26.98 -2.23 59.60
N ALA A 2 -27.73 -1.94 58.54
CA ALA A 2 -27.52 -2.42 57.17
C ALA A 2 -26.63 -1.43 56.41
N ILE A 3 -25.90 -1.89 55.40
CA ILE A 3 -25.81 -1.31 54.05
C ILE A 3 -25.12 -2.35 53.15
N VAL A 4 -25.90 -2.82 52.17
CA VAL A 4 -25.56 -3.82 51.16
C VAL A 4 -24.78 -3.14 50.04
N ARG A 5 -23.61 -3.69 49.69
CA ARG A 5 -22.83 -3.32 48.50
C ARG A 5 -23.43 -4.01 47.27
N ALA A 6 -23.94 -3.22 46.33
CA ALA A 6 -24.27 -3.68 44.97
C ALA A 6 -23.30 -3.01 43.99
N LEU A 7 -22.34 -3.78 43.48
CA LEU A 7 -21.47 -3.39 42.38
C LEU A 7 -22.23 -3.67 41.07
N LEU A 8 -22.64 -2.61 40.37
CA LEU A 8 -23.10 -2.72 38.98
C LEU A 8 -21.86 -2.78 38.07
N LEU A 9 -21.55 -3.99 37.56
CA LEU A 9 -20.73 -4.16 36.37
C LEU A 9 -21.55 -3.69 35.17
N ALA A 10 -21.33 -2.45 34.71
CA ALA A 10 -21.77 -2.00 33.41
C ALA A 10 -20.85 -2.61 32.35
N VAL A 11 -21.23 -3.77 31.81
CA VAL A 11 -20.63 -4.35 30.60
C VAL A 11 -21.02 -3.44 29.44
N PHE A 12 -20.12 -2.54 29.02
CA PHE A 12 -20.23 -1.86 27.74
C PHE A 12 -20.09 -2.90 26.63
N ALA A 13 -21.22 -3.43 26.18
CA ALA A 13 -21.31 -4.06 24.87
C ALA A 13 -21.07 -2.95 23.83
N ALA A 14 -19.80 -2.75 23.47
CA ALA A 14 -19.46 -2.01 22.28
C ALA A 14 -20.13 -2.73 21.11
N LEU A 15 -21.21 -2.14 20.59
CA LEU A 15 -21.81 -2.49 19.31
C LEU A 15 -20.72 -2.28 18.25
N GLY A 16 -19.92 -3.32 18.03
CA GLY A 16 -19.00 -3.36 16.90
C GLY A 16 -19.85 -3.20 15.66
N ALA A 17 -19.69 -2.08 14.96
CA ALA A 17 -20.17 -1.98 13.59
C ALA A 17 -19.71 -3.25 12.85
N PRO A 18 -20.57 -3.89 12.05
CA PRO A 18 -20.16 -5.06 11.29
C PRO A 18 -18.93 -4.64 10.50
N LEU A 19 -17.78 -5.23 10.85
CA LEU A 19 -16.58 -5.17 10.04
C LEU A 19 -17.04 -5.53 8.63
N GLY A 20 -16.73 -4.67 7.66
CA GLY A 20 -17.23 -4.80 6.29
C GLY A 20 -17.14 -6.25 5.83
N ALA A 21 -18.20 -6.74 5.20
CA ALA A 21 -18.24 -8.13 4.74
C ALA A 21 -16.96 -8.43 3.96
N GLY A 22 -16.21 -9.43 4.42
CA GLY A 22 -14.97 -9.85 3.79
C GLY A 22 -15.18 -10.21 2.32
N VAL A 23 -14.10 -10.16 1.54
CA VAL A 23 -14.15 -10.54 0.12
C VAL A 23 -14.50 -12.02 0.01
N ALA A 24 -15.45 -12.37 -0.86
CA ALA A 24 -15.89 -13.76 -1.03
C ALA A 24 -14.72 -14.69 -1.37
N GLY A 25 -14.59 -15.78 -0.61
CA GLY A 25 -13.51 -16.77 -0.77
C GLY A 25 -12.20 -16.44 -0.02
N GLN A 26 -12.10 -15.31 0.69
CA GLN A 26 -10.89 -14.98 1.47
C GLN A 26 -10.61 -15.96 2.62
N GLU A 27 -11.67 -16.58 3.17
CA GLU A 27 -11.57 -17.54 4.29
C GLU A 27 -11.37 -18.98 3.80
N ASP A 28 -11.33 -19.21 2.48
CA ASP A 28 -11.07 -20.53 1.90
C ASP A 28 -9.66 -21.01 2.28
N PRO A 29 -9.49 -22.19 2.91
CA PRO A 29 -8.18 -22.71 3.27
C PRO A 29 -7.21 -22.84 2.09
N ALA A 30 -7.70 -23.15 0.89
CA ALA A 30 -6.87 -23.27 -0.30
C ALA A 30 -6.35 -21.91 -0.78
N PHE A 31 -7.17 -20.86 -0.69
CA PHE A 31 -6.73 -19.48 -0.93
C PHE A 31 -5.68 -19.05 0.11
N ALA A 32 -5.94 -19.28 1.39
CA ALA A 32 -5.03 -18.93 2.48
C ALA A 32 -3.68 -19.65 2.36
N ALA A 33 -3.67 -20.92 1.94
CA ALA A 33 -2.45 -21.67 1.65
C ALA A 33 -1.68 -21.06 0.48
N ALA A 34 -2.35 -20.73 -0.63
CA ALA A 34 -1.71 -20.10 -1.78
C ALA A 34 -1.08 -18.73 -1.45
N VAL A 35 -1.77 -17.90 -0.66
CA VAL A 35 -1.22 -16.64 -0.14
C VAL A 35 0.01 -16.89 0.73
N THR A 36 -0.03 -17.90 1.59
CA THR A 36 1.11 -18.27 2.43
C THR A 36 2.34 -18.64 1.60
N ASP A 37 2.13 -19.41 0.54
CA ASP A 37 3.19 -19.85 -0.37
C ASP A 37 3.78 -18.66 -1.13
N TRP A 38 2.92 -17.76 -1.61
CA TRP A 38 3.34 -16.54 -2.31
C TRP A 38 4.19 -15.64 -1.41
N LEU A 39 3.74 -15.42 -0.16
CA LEU A 39 4.48 -14.63 0.82
C LEU A 39 5.84 -15.24 1.17
N ALA A 40 5.94 -16.58 1.19
CA ALA A 40 7.17 -17.32 1.41
C ALA A 40 8.12 -17.33 0.19
N GLY A 41 7.77 -16.63 -0.90
CA GLY A 41 8.57 -16.61 -2.14
C GLY A 41 8.43 -17.88 -2.99
N ARG A 42 7.48 -18.78 -2.69
CA ARG A 42 7.19 -19.98 -3.49
C ARG A 42 6.26 -19.62 -4.65
N GLU A 43 6.76 -18.78 -5.55
CA GLU A 43 5.95 -18.07 -6.55
C GLU A 43 5.20 -19.01 -7.49
N GLU A 44 5.86 -19.99 -8.10
CA GLU A 44 5.23 -20.93 -9.05
C GLU A 44 4.02 -21.68 -8.46
N PRO A 45 4.17 -22.49 -7.39
CA PRO A 45 3.04 -23.25 -6.86
C PRO A 45 1.95 -22.32 -6.30
N ALA A 46 2.32 -21.16 -5.75
CA ALA A 46 1.36 -20.21 -5.23
C ALA A 46 0.48 -19.60 -6.33
N LEU A 47 1.07 -19.14 -7.43
CA LEU A 47 0.32 -18.53 -8.53
C LEU A 47 -0.52 -19.57 -9.28
N GLN A 48 -0.04 -20.81 -9.42
CA GLN A 48 -0.84 -21.91 -9.94
C GLN A 48 -2.06 -22.21 -9.05
N ALA A 49 -1.89 -22.23 -7.74
CA ALA A 49 -2.99 -22.44 -6.79
C ALA A 49 -3.99 -21.27 -6.81
N LEU A 50 -3.52 -20.02 -6.84
CA LEU A 50 -4.38 -18.84 -6.98
C LEU A 50 -5.18 -18.86 -8.29
N ALA A 51 -4.55 -19.24 -9.41
CA ALA A 51 -5.23 -19.36 -10.69
C ALA A 51 -6.34 -20.44 -10.67
N ALA A 52 -6.09 -21.59 -10.05
CA ALA A 52 -7.09 -22.63 -9.87
C ALA A 52 -8.29 -22.14 -9.02
N GLN A 53 -8.01 -21.39 -7.94
CA GLN A 53 -9.05 -20.78 -7.10
C GLN A 53 -9.86 -19.73 -7.87
N ALA A 54 -9.20 -18.87 -8.66
CA ALA A 54 -9.87 -17.88 -9.49
C ALA A 54 -10.81 -18.53 -10.52
N GLN A 55 -10.37 -19.64 -11.13
CA GLN A 55 -11.20 -20.43 -12.05
C GLN A 55 -12.39 -21.08 -11.34
N ALA A 56 -12.21 -21.54 -10.09
CA ALA A 56 -13.28 -22.11 -9.27
C ALA A 56 -14.31 -21.07 -8.75
N GLY A 57 -14.14 -19.78 -9.04
CA GLY A 57 -15.08 -18.73 -8.64
C GLY A 57 -14.70 -18.00 -7.35
N ASN A 58 -13.50 -18.20 -6.81
CA ASN A 58 -13.05 -17.49 -5.63
C ASN A 58 -12.73 -16.01 -5.98
N SER A 59 -13.56 -15.07 -5.54
CA SER A 59 -13.41 -13.63 -5.82
C SER A 59 -12.12 -13.06 -5.22
N ALA A 60 -11.71 -13.47 -4.02
CA ALA A 60 -10.45 -13.04 -3.42
C ALA A 60 -9.24 -13.44 -4.29
N ALA A 61 -9.23 -14.66 -4.82
CA ALA A 61 -8.18 -15.12 -5.74
C ALA A 61 -8.16 -14.31 -7.05
N ARG A 62 -9.34 -14.03 -7.62
CA ARG A 62 -9.50 -13.22 -8.85
C ARG A 62 -8.95 -11.80 -8.68
N ILE A 63 -9.30 -11.14 -7.57
CA ILE A 63 -8.80 -9.81 -7.24
C ILE A 63 -7.28 -9.87 -7.07
N LEU A 64 -6.77 -10.74 -6.19
CA LEU A 64 -5.34 -10.82 -5.90
C LEU A 64 -4.50 -11.10 -7.16
N LEU A 65 -4.92 -12.06 -7.98
CA LEU A 65 -4.20 -12.42 -9.20
C LEU A 65 -4.14 -11.28 -10.21
N THR A 66 -5.23 -10.51 -10.35
CA THR A 66 -5.24 -9.30 -11.20
C THR A 66 -4.27 -8.25 -10.69
N LEU A 67 -4.21 -8.02 -9.37
CA LEU A 67 -3.34 -6.99 -8.78
C LEU A 67 -1.86 -7.37 -8.86
N ILE A 68 -1.54 -8.66 -8.75
CA ILE A 68 -0.19 -9.17 -9.01
C ILE A 68 0.18 -8.91 -10.48
N ASP A 69 -0.64 -9.37 -11.43
CA ASP A 69 -0.33 -9.28 -12.87
C ASP A 69 -0.22 -7.85 -13.41
N THR A 70 -0.98 -6.91 -12.84
CA THR A 70 -0.98 -5.51 -13.26
C THR A 70 0.10 -4.66 -12.57
N THR A 71 0.85 -5.23 -11.63
CA THR A 71 1.91 -4.51 -10.89
C THR A 71 3.23 -5.26 -11.03
N PRO A 72 4.09 -4.87 -11.99
CA PRO A 72 5.33 -5.59 -12.29
C PRO A 72 6.26 -5.83 -11.10
N ALA A 73 6.23 -4.96 -10.08
CA ALA A 73 7.02 -5.13 -8.87
C ALA A 73 6.69 -6.39 -8.07
N TYR A 74 5.49 -6.99 -8.25
CA TYR A 74 5.11 -8.26 -7.63
C TYR A 74 5.54 -9.49 -8.43
N HIS A 75 6.10 -9.32 -9.63
CA HIS A 75 6.59 -10.41 -10.45
C HIS A 75 8.00 -10.78 -10.01
N GLY A 76 8.16 -11.97 -9.45
CA GLY A 76 9.46 -12.59 -9.26
C GLY A 76 10.04 -13.12 -10.57
N ASP A 77 11.26 -13.66 -10.48
CA ASP A 77 12.02 -14.11 -11.64
C ASP A 77 11.29 -15.21 -12.44
N TRP A 78 10.54 -16.07 -11.76
CA TRP A 78 9.77 -17.13 -12.40
C TRP A 78 8.64 -16.55 -13.26
N LEU A 79 7.77 -15.73 -12.68
CA LEU A 79 6.65 -15.12 -13.42
C LEU A 79 7.14 -14.20 -14.54
N ALA A 80 8.22 -13.44 -14.29
CA ALA A 80 8.84 -12.57 -15.28
C ALA A 80 9.46 -13.35 -16.45
N GLY A 81 9.98 -14.55 -16.19
CA GLY A 81 10.60 -15.44 -17.19
C GLY A 81 9.62 -16.27 -18.02
N LEU A 82 8.32 -16.29 -17.68
CA LEU A 82 7.34 -17.06 -18.43
C LEU A 82 7.09 -16.50 -19.84
N PRO A 83 6.90 -17.37 -20.85
CA PRO A 83 6.34 -16.98 -22.15
C PRO A 83 5.00 -16.26 -21.98
N ARG A 84 4.76 -15.25 -22.83
CA ARG A 84 3.58 -14.38 -22.73
C ARG A 84 2.26 -15.16 -22.69
N ASP A 85 2.10 -16.17 -23.54
CA ASP A 85 0.92 -17.02 -23.62
C ASP A 85 0.69 -17.82 -22.33
N ARG A 86 1.75 -18.38 -21.75
CA ARG A 86 1.71 -19.10 -20.47
C ARG A 86 1.35 -18.17 -19.31
N ARG A 87 1.93 -16.97 -19.29
CA ARG A 87 1.58 -15.95 -18.29
C ARG A 87 0.11 -15.51 -18.42
N ILE A 88 -0.38 -15.27 -19.64
CA ILE A 88 -1.80 -14.93 -19.86
C ILE A 88 -2.71 -16.06 -19.37
N ALA A 89 -2.42 -17.31 -19.75
CA ALA A 89 -3.22 -18.46 -19.33
C ALA A 89 -3.26 -18.65 -17.80
N LEU A 90 -2.17 -18.26 -17.11
CA LEU A 90 -2.09 -18.31 -15.66
C LEU A 90 -2.84 -17.15 -14.99
N MET A 91 -2.59 -15.92 -15.43
CA MET A 91 -2.95 -14.71 -14.67
C MET A 91 -4.29 -14.09 -15.07
N ARG A 92 -4.84 -14.43 -16.24
CA ARG A 92 -6.00 -13.76 -16.84
C ARG A 92 -7.21 -14.68 -16.94
N ALA A 93 -8.40 -14.09 -16.92
CA ALA A 93 -9.62 -14.79 -17.24
C ALA A 93 -9.63 -15.17 -18.74
N PRO A 94 -10.21 -16.31 -19.13
CA PRO A 94 -10.35 -16.68 -20.54
C PRO A 94 -11.10 -15.60 -21.34
N GLY A 95 -10.56 -15.22 -22.51
CA GLY A 95 -11.21 -14.30 -23.44
C GLY A 95 -10.23 -13.51 -24.30
N GLY A 96 -10.43 -13.51 -25.62
CA GLY A 96 -9.55 -12.82 -26.58
C GLY A 96 -8.09 -13.31 -26.57
N LEU A 97 -7.23 -12.65 -27.35
CA LEU A 97 -5.80 -13.01 -27.45
C LEU A 97 -4.95 -12.60 -26.22
N SER A 98 -5.44 -11.66 -25.41
CA SER A 98 -4.70 -11.14 -24.25
C SER A 98 -5.28 -11.59 -22.90
N GLY A 99 -6.34 -12.40 -22.90
CA GLY A 99 -7.14 -12.65 -21.70
C GLY A 99 -7.94 -11.42 -21.26
N GLN A 100 -8.79 -11.59 -20.25
CA GLN A 100 -9.51 -10.52 -19.57
C GLN A 100 -8.98 -10.34 -18.14
N ASN A 101 -9.14 -9.16 -17.54
CA ASN A 101 -8.86 -9.02 -16.10
C ASN A 101 -9.97 -9.73 -15.34
N TRP A 102 -9.61 -10.46 -14.28
CA TRP A 102 -10.62 -11.17 -13.50
C TRP A 102 -11.62 -10.23 -12.83
N ILE A 103 -11.21 -9.00 -12.49
CA ILE A 103 -12.05 -8.03 -11.79
C ILE A 103 -13.10 -7.32 -12.68
N ASP A 104 -13.06 -7.46 -14.00
CA ASP A 104 -13.93 -6.70 -14.93
C ASP A 104 -15.42 -7.05 -14.83
N GLY A 105 -15.78 -8.12 -14.12
CA GLY A 105 -17.16 -8.54 -13.86
C GLY A 105 -17.46 -8.86 -12.40
N GLU A 106 -16.56 -8.52 -11.47
CA GLU A 106 -16.75 -8.82 -10.05
C GLU A 106 -17.66 -7.78 -9.38
N ALA A 107 -18.64 -8.25 -8.62
CA ALA A 107 -19.57 -7.41 -7.86
C ALA A 107 -19.00 -6.93 -6.51
N ASP A 108 -17.78 -7.34 -6.17
CA ASP A 108 -17.13 -6.93 -4.93
C ASP A 108 -16.76 -5.42 -4.95
N PRO A 109 -17.01 -4.67 -3.86
CA PRO A 109 -16.63 -3.25 -3.78
C PRO A 109 -15.15 -2.98 -4.06
N LEU A 110 -14.25 -3.83 -3.57
CA LEU A 110 -12.81 -3.69 -3.82
C LEU A 110 -12.48 -3.84 -5.30
N ALA A 111 -13.08 -4.84 -5.95
CA ALA A 111 -12.89 -5.05 -7.39
C ALA A 111 -13.33 -3.83 -8.21
N ARG A 112 -14.52 -3.26 -7.90
CA ARG A 112 -15.01 -2.05 -8.57
C ARG A 112 -14.10 -0.85 -8.37
N ALA A 113 -13.59 -0.65 -7.14
CA ALA A 113 -12.67 0.45 -6.86
C ALA A 113 -11.37 0.33 -7.67
N TRP A 114 -10.83 -0.89 -7.80
CA TRP A 114 -9.65 -1.16 -8.65
C TRP A 114 -9.93 -0.97 -10.14
N VAL A 115 -11.09 -1.38 -10.64
CA VAL A 115 -11.52 -1.10 -12.03
C VAL A 115 -11.56 0.41 -12.27
N ALA A 116 -12.20 1.17 -11.36
CA ALA A 116 -12.27 2.63 -11.47
C ALA A 116 -10.87 3.28 -11.48
N LEU A 117 -9.95 2.83 -10.63
CA LEU A 117 -8.59 3.35 -10.60
C LEU A 117 -7.85 3.08 -11.94
N ARG A 118 -7.89 1.82 -12.40
CA ARG A 118 -7.23 1.38 -13.63
C ARG A 118 -7.75 2.11 -14.86
N ASP A 119 -9.07 2.31 -14.95
CA ASP A 119 -9.71 2.96 -16.10
C ASP A 119 -9.47 4.48 -16.12
N GLY A 120 -8.68 4.99 -15.18
CA GLY A 120 -8.36 6.40 -15.14
C GLY A 120 -9.43 7.23 -14.43
N ASN A 121 -10.30 6.66 -13.62
CA ASN A 121 -11.35 7.39 -12.92
C ASN A 121 -10.96 7.73 -11.46
N ALA A 122 -9.67 7.96 -11.21
CA ALA A 122 -9.20 8.43 -9.92
C ALA A 122 -9.88 9.76 -9.54
N THR A 123 -10.49 9.80 -8.36
CA THR A 123 -11.15 10.97 -7.76
C THR A 123 -10.85 11.03 -6.27
N ALA A 124 -11.09 12.18 -5.63
CA ALA A 124 -10.98 12.30 -4.17
C ALA A 124 -11.94 11.33 -3.46
N ALA A 125 -13.13 11.09 -4.01
CA ALA A 125 -14.08 10.10 -3.49
C ALA A 125 -13.51 8.67 -3.55
N LEU A 126 -12.82 8.30 -4.64
CA LEU A 126 -12.18 6.99 -4.78
C LEU A 126 -11.04 6.80 -3.76
N VAL A 127 -10.31 7.87 -3.41
CA VAL A 127 -9.30 7.83 -2.34
C VAL A 127 -9.94 7.45 -1.00
N LEU A 128 -11.07 8.09 -0.66
CA LEU A 128 -11.82 7.73 0.55
C LEU A 128 -12.42 6.33 0.48
N GLU A 129 -12.90 5.90 -0.68
CA GLU A 129 -13.44 4.55 -0.88
C GLU A 129 -12.39 3.49 -0.56
N PHE A 130 -11.19 3.60 -1.11
CA PHE A 130 -10.09 2.70 -0.75
C PHE A 130 -9.74 2.76 0.74
N ALA A 131 -9.66 3.96 1.32
CA ALA A 131 -9.35 4.09 2.73
C ALA A 131 -10.40 3.40 3.65
N ARG A 132 -11.68 3.51 3.31
CA ARG A 132 -12.78 2.81 4.03
C ARG A 132 -12.76 1.30 3.84
N LEU A 133 -12.26 0.83 2.70
CA LEU A 133 -12.01 -0.60 2.45
C LEU A 133 -10.75 -1.13 3.15
N GLY A 134 -10.02 -0.27 3.89
CA GLY A 134 -8.76 -0.63 4.53
C GLY A 134 -7.57 -0.71 3.58
N GLU A 135 -7.71 -0.19 2.36
CA GLU A 135 -6.70 -0.20 1.29
C GLU A 135 -5.93 1.12 1.26
N GLY A 136 -5.16 1.38 2.31
CA GLY A 136 -4.25 2.53 2.41
C GLY A 136 -3.28 2.66 1.23
N ARG A 137 -2.66 1.57 0.75
CA ARG A 137 -1.77 1.60 -0.43
C ARG A 137 -2.51 2.04 -1.68
N ALA A 138 -3.68 1.45 -1.95
CA ALA A 138 -4.51 1.82 -3.10
C ALA A 138 -5.03 3.26 -3.00
N ALA A 139 -5.34 3.75 -1.80
CA ALA A 139 -5.70 5.15 -1.56
C ALA A 139 -4.54 6.08 -1.96
N HIS A 140 -3.28 5.74 -1.67
CA HIS A 140 -2.12 6.52 -2.14
C HIS A 140 -1.92 6.43 -3.65
N MET A 141 -2.19 5.27 -4.28
CA MET A 141 -2.17 5.15 -5.74
C MET A 141 -3.21 6.05 -6.41
N ALA A 142 -4.45 6.01 -5.93
CA ALA A 142 -5.54 6.88 -6.40
C ALA A 142 -5.19 8.36 -6.23
N ALA A 143 -4.65 8.73 -5.06
CA ALA A 143 -4.22 10.09 -4.78
C ALA A 143 -3.09 10.55 -5.71
N ARG A 144 -2.09 9.69 -5.95
CA ARG A 144 -1.00 9.95 -6.90
C ARG A 144 -1.51 10.19 -8.32
N GLN A 145 -2.43 9.35 -8.78
CA GLN A 145 -2.99 9.46 -10.13
C GLN A 145 -3.83 10.74 -10.29
N LEU A 146 -4.60 11.11 -9.26
CA LEU A 146 -5.33 12.38 -9.24
C LEU A 146 -4.36 13.59 -9.25
N PHE A 147 -3.30 13.52 -8.44
CA PHE A 147 -2.28 14.55 -8.34
C PHE A 147 -1.52 14.78 -9.65
N ILE A 148 -1.08 13.71 -10.33
CA ILE A 148 -0.36 13.80 -11.62
C ILE A 148 -1.21 14.49 -12.69
N ARG A 149 -2.54 14.40 -12.57
CA ARG A 149 -3.49 15.06 -13.47
C ARG A 149 -3.86 16.48 -13.05
N GLU A 150 -3.15 17.01 -12.05
CA GLU A 150 -3.34 18.35 -11.48
C GLU A 150 -4.77 18.59 -10.99
N LYS A 151 -5.48 17.52 -10.63
CA LYS A 151 -6.83 17.59 -10.09
C LYS A 151 -6.76 17.83 -8.58
N ARG A 152 -7.78 18.54 -8.10
CA ARG A 152 -7.97 18.95 -6.70
C ARG A 152 -9.10 18.15 -6.06
N GLY A 153 -9.36 18.43 -4.80
CA GLY A 153 -10.51 17.91 -4.06
C GLY A 153 -10.14 17.25 -2.73
N PHE A 154 -8.84 17.16 -2.41
CA PHE A 154 -8.36 16.60 -1.15
C PHE A 154 -8.76 17.49 0.03
N GLY A 155 -8.71 18.82 -0.14
CA GLY A 155 -9.13 19.75 0.90
C GLY A 155 -10.61 19.63 1.30
N ALA A 156 -11.47 19.19 0.37
CA ALA A 156 -12.91 19.02 0.63
C ALA A 156 -13.25 17.72 1.39
N ILE A 157 -12.34 16.74 1.39
CA ILE A 157 -12.53 15.43 2.02
C ILE A 157 -11.66 15.21 3.25
N ALA A 158 -10.80 16.18 3.60
CA ALA A 158 -9.79 15.99 4.65
C ALA A 158 -10.37 15.87 6.06
N ASP A 159 -11.61 16.35 6.27
CA ASP A 159 -12.34 16.22 7.53
C ASP A 159 -13.07 14.87 7.67
N ASP A 160 -13.08 14.05 6.61
CA ASP A 160 -13.63 12.70 6.69
C ASP A 160 -12.74 11.83 7.59
N PRO A 161 -13.30 11.12 8.61
CA PRO A 161 -12.51 10.27 9.50
C PRO A 161 -11.73 9.16 8.79
N ALA A 162 -12.14 8.76 7.59
CA ALA A 162 -11.42 7.78 6.78
C ALA A 162 -10.30 8.40 5.93
N PHE A 163 -10.16 9.72 5.88
CA PHE A 163 -9.10 10.36 5.09
C PHE A 163 -7.71 9.97 5.64
N PRO A 164 -6.82 9.35 4.84
CA PRO A 164 -5.52 8.93 5.34
C PRO A 164 -4.68 10.12 5.78
N ALA A 165 -4.26 10.14 7.05
CA ALA A 165 -3.43 11.22 7.61
C ALA A 165 -2.13 11.46 6.82
N SER A 166 -1.56 10.41 6.23
CA SER A 166 -0.39 10.51 5.35
C SER A 166 -0.66 11.29 4.05
N LEU A 167 -1.92 11.45 3.63
CA LEU A 167 -2.31 12.25 2.46
C LEU A 167 -2.62 13.72 2.80
N MET A 168 -2.51 14.13 4.07
CA MET A 168 -2.75 15.51 4.51
C MET A 168 -1.99 16.59 3.72
N PRO A 169 -0.74 16.38 3.25
CA PRO A 169 -0.07 17.37 2.39
C PRO A 169 -0.85 17.73 1.12
N LEU A 170 -1.65 16.81 0.58
CA LEU A 170 -2.47 17.09 -0.61
C LEU A 170 -3.65 18.01 -0.29
N ALA A 171 -4.26 17.84 0.88
CA ALA A 171 -5.29 18.75 1.39
C ALA A 171 -4.72 20.13 1.72
N ILE A 172 -3.55 20.19 2.38
CA ILE A 172 -2.82 21.44 2.63
C ILE A 172 -2.54 22.18 1.33
N ARG A 173 -2.07 21.49 0.29
CA ARG A 173 -1.83 22.10 -1.03
C ARG A 173 -3.11 22.69 -1.64
N ASP A 174 -4.24 22.02 -1.49
CA ASP A 174 -5.52 22.58 -1.91
C ASP A 174 -5.86 23.86 -1.11
N TRP A 175 -5.76 23.81 0.21
CA TRP A 175 -6.06 24.95 1.07
C TRP A 175 -5.09 26.13 0.92
N GLN A 176 -3.82 25.92 0.56
CA GLN A 176 -2.88 27.02 0.31
C GLN A 176 -3.42 28.05 -0.69
N ARG A 177 -4.32 27.63 -1.58
CA ARG A 177 -5.03 28.50 -2.51
C ARG A 177 -6.37 29.01 -1.98
N ASP A 178 -7.19 28.12 -1.43
CA ASP A 178 -8.60 28.43 -1.15
C ASP A 178 -8.85 28.88 0.30
N ASP A 179 -8.01 28.45 1.24
CA ASP A 179 -8.08 28.74 2.67
C ASP A 179 -6.66 28.76 3.30
N PRO A 180 -5.88 29.84 3.09
CA PRO A 180 -4.48 29.90 3.54
C PRO A 180 -4.31 29.79 5.05
N ALA A 181 -5.27 30.29 5.83
CA ALA A 181 -5.22 30.22 7.29
C ALA A 181 -5.26 28.76 7.76
N ARG A 182 -6.22 27.98 7.24
CA ARG A 182 -6.31 26.54 7.49
C ARG A 182 -5.08 25.78 7.00
N ALA A 183 -4.54 26.16 5.84
CA ALA A 183 -3.32 25.55 5.31
C ALA A 183 -2.11 25.76 6.25
N THR A 184 -1.95 26.96 6.80
CA THR A 184 -0.89 27.27 7.76
C THR A 184 -1.04 26.45 9.04
N GLU A 185 -2.26 26.37 9.60
CA GLU A 185 -2.54 25.56 10.79
C GLU A 185 -2.23 24.08 10.55
N ALA A 186 -2.76 23.52 9.45
CA ALA A 186 -2.54 22.12 9.10
C ALA A 186 -1.07 21.82 8.81
N LEU A 187 -0.31 22.74 8.21
CA LEU A 187 1.14 22.59 8.01
C LEU A 187 1.92 22.61 9.32
N ALA A 188 1.49 23.41 10.31
CA ALA A 188 2.10 23.42 11.64
C ALA A 188 1.84 22.10 12.38
N ALA A 189 0.65 21.51 12.19
CA ALA A 189 0.29 20.19 12.71
C ALA A 189 0.98 19.03 11.95
N LEU A 190 1.38 19.25 10.70
CA LEU A 190 2.10 18.25 9.90
C LEU A 190 3.50 18.03 10.51
N GLY A 191 3.69 16.90 11.19
CA GLY A 191 4.95 16.59 11.88
C GLY A 191 6.20 16.77 10.99
N ALA A 192 7.31 17.19 11.60
CA ALA A 192 8.55 17.54 10.88
C ALA A 192 9.14 16.40 10.04
N GLY A 193 8.87 15.15 10.41
CA GLY A 193 9.30 13.95 9.69
C GLY A 193 8.43 13.53 8.51
N HIS A 194 7.32 14.20 8.24
CA HIS A 194 6.37 13.74 7.24
C HIS A 194 6.96 13.84 5.81
N PRO A 195 6.99 12.74 5.02
CA PRO A 195 7.68 12.72 3.72
C PRO A 195 7.03 13.61 2.65
N GLY A 196 5.77 14.00 2.84
CA GLY A 196 5.06 14.92 1.94
C GLY A 196 5.28 16.42 2.21
N ARG A 197 6.10 16.81 3.19
CA ARG A 197 6.40 18.24 3.46
C ARG A 197 6.91 19.02 2.23
N PRO A 198 7.81 18.47 1.39
CA PRO A 198 8.25 19.16 0.17
C PRO A 198 7.10 19.47 -0.82
N LEU A 199 6.02 18.70 -0.82
CA LEU A 199 4.88 18.92 -1.73
C LEU A 199 4.10 20.21 -1.43
N VAL A 200 4.27 20.75 -0.23
CA VAL A 200 3.59 21.96 0.25
C VAL A 200 4.56 23.11 0.50
N GLY A 201 5.77 23.03 -0.08
CA GLY A 201 6.80 24.07 0.04
C GLY A 201 7.51 24.12 1.39
N ALA A 202 7.33 23.12 2.25
CA ALA A 202 8.10 22.98 3.47
C ALA A 202 9.43 22.24 3.21
N GLY A 203 10.42 22.44 4.08
CA GLY A 203 11.72 21.77 3.98
C GLY A 203 11.61 20.24 3.96
N LYS A 204 12.59 19.58 3.30
CA LYS A 204 12.74 18.12 3.35
C LYS A 204 12.94 17.67 4.81
N PRO A 205 12.30 16.57 5.24
CA PRO A 205 12.54 16.04 6.59
C PRO A 205 14.00 15.59 6.72
N THR A 206 14.60 15.75 7.90
CA THR A 206 15.89 15.10 8.20
C THR A 206 15.70 13.58 8.30
N PRO A 207 16.75 12.78 8.08
CA PRO A 207 16.68 11.33 8.25
C PRO A 207 16.10 10.91 9.61
N GLU A 208 16.49 11.57 10.70
CA GLU A 208 16.05 11.24 12.07
C GLU A 208 14.57 11.58 12.27
N ALA A 209 14.13 12.75 11.80
CA ALA A 209 12.73 13.14 11.86
C ALA A 209 11.86 12.17 11.06
N LEU A 210 12.32 11.77 9.87
CA LEU A 210 11.65 10.81 9.01
C LEU A 210 11.55 9.42 9.68
N LEU A 211 12.63 8.95 10.32
CA LEU A 211 12.64 7.70 11.07
C LEU A 211 11.65 7.74 12.25
N ALA A 212 11.65 8.83 13.02
CA ALA A 212 10.70 9.01 14.13
C ALA A 212 9.25 8.99 13.64
N TRP A 213 8.96 9.66 12.53
CA TRP A 213 7.64 9.60 11.91
C TRP A 213 7.30 8.19 11.41
N ALA A 214 8.24 7.50 10.78
CA ALA A 214 8.04 6.14 10.27
C ALA A 214 7.77 5.11 11.38
N GLN A 215 8.30 5.32 12.58
CA GLN A 215 8.01 4.47 13.73
C GLN A 215 6.59 4.67 14.27
N ALA A 216 6.02 5.87 14.11
CA ALA A 216 4.69 6.22 14.61
C ALA A 216 3.56 5.97 13.59
N ALA A 217 3.85 6.08 12.29
CA ALA A 217 2.85 5.95 11.24
C ALA A 217 2.76 4.50 10.71
N PRO A 218 1.57 3.86 10.71
CA PRO A 218 1.44 2.45 10.33
C PRO A 218 1.98 2.09 8.94
N ALA A 219 1.72 2.92 7.93
CA ALA A 219 2.15 2.65 6.55
C ALA A 219 3.68 2.58 6.43
N THR A 220 4.41 3.43 7.15
CA THR A 220 5.87 3.49 7.12
C THR A 220 6.57 2.64 8.16
N ALA A 221 5.88 2.24 9.24
CA ALA A 221 6.37 1.22 10.14
C ALA A 221 6.58 -0.13 9.42
N ARG A 222 5.72 -0.43 8.45
CA ARG A 222 5.83 -1.61 7.58
C ARG A 222 7.03 -1.52 6.63
N LEU A 223 7.21 -0.35 6.00
CA LEU A 223 8.41 -0.07 5.21
C LEU A 223 9.68 -0.30 6.03
N LEU A 224 9.73 0.25 7.25
CA LEU A 224 10.88 0.10 8.14
C LEU A 224 11.12 -1.37 8.53
N THR A 225 10.04 -2.15 8.69
CA THR A 225 10.13 -3.59 8.96
C THR A 225 10.80 -4.32 7.80
N THR A 226 10.35 -4.12 6.57
CA THR A 226 10.98 -4.73 5.38
C THR A 226 12.41 -4.24 5.17
N LEU A 227 12.67 -2.93 5.36
CA LEU A 227 14.01 -2.36 5.22
C LEU A 227 15.01 -3.02 6.17
N ARG A 228 14.62 -3.28 7.42
CA ARG A 228 15.46 -3.99 8.40
C ARG A 228 15.80 -5.42 7.99
N GLN A 229 14.94 -6.07 7.20
CA GLN A 229 15.26 -7.39 6.65
C GLN A 229 16.32 -7.33 5.56
N LEU A 230 16.28 -6.27 4.75
CA LEU A 230 17.27 -6.03 3.69
C LEU A 230 18.59 -5.51 4.25
N CYS A 231 18.54 -4.76 5.35
CA CYS A 231 19.66 -4.05 5.97
C CYS A 231 19.85 -4.43 7.45
N PRO A 232 19.98 -5.73 7.82
CA PRO A 232 19.95 -6.14 9.23
C PRO A 232 21.14 -5.64 10.05
N ALA A 233 22.27 -5.36 9.41
CA ALA A 233 23.50 -4.90 10.06
C ALA A 233 23.76 -3.40 9.88
N SER A 234 22.78 -2.63 9.39
CA SER A 234 23.01 -1.21 9.12
C SER A 234 23.13 -0.40 10.42
N PRO A 235 24.22 0.37 10.59
CA PRO A 235 24.37 1.29 11.73
C PRO A 235 23.54 2.57 11.56
N THR A 236 22.98 2.82 10.36
CA THR A 236 22.38 4.09 9.94
C THR A 236 20.96 3.88 9.37
N PRO A 237 20.01 3.38 10.18
CA PRO A 237 18.66 3.05 9.70
C PRO A 237 17.85 4.30 9.29
N ALA A 238 18.21 5.48 9.79
CA ALA A 238 17.57 6.74 9.40
C ALA A 238 17.96 7.12 7.96
N GLU A 239 19.25 7.03 7.67
CA GLU A 239 19.84 7.30 6.35
C GLU A 239 19.36 6.27 5.33
N ASP A 240 19.31 4.99 5.68
CA ASP A 240 18.78 3.95 4.79
C ASP A 240 17.32 4.21 4.42
N LEU A 241 16.48 4.62 5.39
CA LEU A 241 15.08 4.94 5.15
C LEU A 241 14.93 6.17 4.25
N ALA A 242 15.68 7.23 4.55
CA ALA A 242 15.68 8.45 3.74
C ALA A 242 16.14 8.17 2.31
N ALA A 243 17.21 7.41 2.15
CA ALA A 243 17.77 7.00 0.87
C ALA A 243 16.78 6.13 0.08
N TYR A 244 16.14 5.15 0.74
CA TYR A 244 15.14 4.29 0.10
C TYR A 244 13.96 5.11 -0.41
N LEU A 245 13.42 6.00 0.43
CA LEU A 245 12.30 6.84 0.05
C LEU A 245 12.70 7.78 -1.09
N ALA A 246 13.85 8.44 -1.02
CA ALA A 246 14.36 9.29 -2.10
C ALA A 246 14.44 8.52 -3.43
N GLN A 247 15.07 7.34 -3.43
CA GLN A 247 15.21 6.47 -4.60
C GLN A 247 13.86 5.99 -5.16
N SER A 248 12.87 5.78 -4.29
CA SER A 248 11.56 5.22 -4.65
C SER A 248 10.49 6.27 -4.96
N GLY A 249 10.88 7.55 -5.14
CA GLY A 249 9.96 8.63 -5.50
C GLY A 249 9.43 9.47 -4.33
N GLY A 250 10.14 9.46 -3.20
CA GLY A 250 9.86 10.24 -2.00
C GLY A 250 8.50 9.90 -1.38
N PHE A 251 7.68 10.93 -1.19
CA PHE A 251 6.30 10.79 -0.72
C PHE A 251 5.49 9.75 -1.48
N TRP A 252 5.69 9.65 -2.80
CA TRP A 252 4.90 8.77 -3.66
C TRP A 252 5.32 7.30 -3.56
N ALA A 253 6.43 6.99 -2.89
CA ALA A 253 6.82 5.60 -2.62
C ALA A 253 5.72 4.85 -1.85
N LEU A 254 4.93 5.54 -1.02
CA LEU A 254 3.82 4.97 -0.26
C LEU A 254 2.71 4.38 -1.13
N ALA A 255 2.62 4.77 -2.40
CA ALA A 255 1.69 4.17 -3.36
C ALA A 255 2.13 2.76 -3.83
N TRP A 256 3.39 2.41 -3.61
CA TRP A 256 4.00 1.19 -4.13
C TRP A 256 4.40 0.19 -3.04
N ILE A 257 4.46 0.64 -1.78
CA ILE A 257 4.88 -0.18 -0.65
C ILE A 257 3.65 -0.82 0.01
N GLY A 258 3.66 -2.14 0.12
CA GLY A 258 2.60 -2.93 0.77
C GLY A 258 2.14 -4.11 -0.09
N PRO A 259 1.22 -4.94 0.43
CA PRO A 259 0.67 -6.06 -0.33
C PRO A 259 -0.19 -5.57 -1.50
N PRO A 260 -0.47 -6.43 -2.49
CA PRO A 260 -1.36 -6.11 -3.61
C PRO A 260 -2.75 -5.62 -3.15
N ALA A 261 -3.33 -6.27 -2.13
CA ALA A 261 -4.56 -5.85 -1.45
C ALA A 261 -4.43 -6.06 0.06
N GLU A 262 -4.62 -5.00 0.84
CA GLU A 262 -4.47 -5.02 2.31
C GLU A 262 -5.65 -5.68 3.01
N SER A 263 -6.81 -5.71 2.38
CA SER A 263 -7.98 -6.47 2.84
C SER A 263 -7.82 -7.99 2.69
N LEU A 264 -6.99 -8.44 1.73
CA LEU A 264 -6.77 -9.87 1.44
C LEU A 264 -5.50 -10.41 2.11
N ILE A 265 -4.54 -9.54 2.40
CA ILE A 265 -3.23 -9.91 2.95
C ILE A 265 -2.94 -8.97 4.11
N ASP A 266 -2.80 -9.54 5.31
CA ASP A 266 -2.39 -8.77 6.48
C ASP A 266 -1.09 -8.00 6.19
N PRO A 267 -1.10 -6.65 6.26
CA PRO A 267 0.05 -5.87 5.83
C PRO A 267 1.30 -6.05 6.70
N ASN A 268 1.14 -6.43 7.98
CA ASN A 268 2.28 -6.69 8.86
C ASN A 268 2.95 -8.02 8.50
N ARG A 269 2.14 -9.04 8.23
CA ARG A 269 2.59 -10.34 7.71
C ARG A 269 3.29 -10.18 6.37
N TYR A 270 2.76 -9.35 5.47
CA TYR A 270 3.42 -9.02 4.22
C TYR A 270 4.77 -8.33 4.48
N ALA A 271 4.82 -7.27 5.29
CA ALA A 271 6.05 -6.54 5.57
C ALA A 271 7.17 -7.41 6.16
N GLN A 272 6.79 -8.50 6.84
CA GLN A 272 7.69 -9.49 7.42
C GLN A 272 8.13 -10.60 6.45
N SER A 273 7.59 -10.65 5.24
CA SER A 273 7.77 -11.80 4.33
C SER A 273 8.96 -11.65 3.37
N PRO A 274 9.55 -12.76 2.92
CA PRO A 274 10.52 -12.77 1.82
C PRO A 274 10.02 -12.04 0.57
N LYS A 275 8.73 -12.16 0.25
CA LYS A 275 8.12 -11.50 -0.91
C LYS A 275 8.16 -9.97 -0.79
N ALA A 276 7.96 -9.39 0.40
CA ALA A 276 8.10 -7.93 0.56
C ALA A 276 9.54 -7.46 0.32
N ALA A 277 10.53 -8.20 0.83
CA ALA A 277 11.94 -7.89 0.59
C ALA A 277 12.30 -7.96 -0.91
N GLU A 278 11.78 -8.96 -1.62
CA GLU A 278 11.93 -9.11 -3.07
C GLU A 278 11.33 -7.92 -3.85
N VAL A 279 10.07 -7.57 -3.56
CA VAL A 279 9.36 -6.44 -4.19
C VAL A 279 10.11 -5.14 -3.94
N MET A 280 10.60 -4.94 -2.72
CA MET A 280 11.34 -3.75 -2.33
C MET A 280 12.67 -3.63 -3.08
N ARG A 281 13.39 -4.74 -3.33
CA ARG A 281 14.58 -4.75 -4.21
C ARG A 281 14.21 -4.42 -5.66
N HIS A 282 13.10 -4.96 -6.15
CA HIS A 282 12.63 -4.67 -7.51
C HIS A 282 12.32 -3.18 -7.67
N LEU A 283 11.59 -2.59 -6.71
CA LEU A 283 11.28 -1.15 -6.71
C LEU A 283 12.55 -0.30 -6.69
N LEU A 284 13.53 -0.62 -5.85
CA LEU A 284 14.83 0.06 -5.82
C LEU A 284 15.53 0.07 -7.17
N ARG A 285 15.61 -1.10 -7.82
CA ARG A 285 16.26 -1.26 -9.14
C ARG A 285 15.48 -0.58 -10.27
N SER A 286 14.15 -0.54 -10.17
CA SER A 286 13.27 0.10 -11.16
C SER A 286 13.23 1.63 -11.06
N GLY A 287 13.70 2.20 -9.94
CA GLY A 287 13.60 3.63 -9.64
C GLY A 287 14.28 4.52 -10.69
N ALA A 288 13.48 5.12 -11.57
CA ALA A 288 13.93 6.08 -12.59
C ALA A 288 14.20 7.50 -12.03
N LEU A 289 13.90 7.74 -10.74
CA LEU A 289 14.04 9.03 -10.06
C LEU A 289 15.14 8.97 -8.99
N ALA A 290 16.26 8.34 -9.34
CA ALA A 290 17.37 8.22 -8.41
C ALA A 290 17.84 9.60 -7.94
N ASP A 291 17.93 9.77 -6.63
CA ASP A 291 18.74 10.80 -5.99
C ASP A 291 20.07 10.13 -5.63
N PRO A 292 21.11 10.23 -6.49
CA PRO A 292 22.34 9.47 -6.32
C PRO A 292 23.06 9.85 -5.02
N GLU A 293 22.88 11.09 -4.57
CA GLU A 293 23.45 11.58 -3.31
C GLU A 293 22.80 10.89 -2.11
N ALA A 294 21.47 10.74 -2.13
CA ALA A 294 20.76 10.03 -1.09
C ALA A 294 21.17 8.55 -1.03
N VAL A 295 21.32 7.88 -2.19
CA VAL A 295 21.81 6.48 -2.24
C VAL A 295 23.25 6.37 -1.77
N ALA A 296 24.12 7.34 -2.12
CA ALA A 296 25.51 7.38 -1.69
C ALA A 296 25.65 7.53 -0.15
N ALA A 297 24.65 8.06 0.53
CA ALA A 297 24.62 8.16 1.99
C ALA A 297 24.30 6.84 2.71
N SER A 298 23.81 5.82 1.99
CA SER A 298 23.45 4.52 2.58
C SER A 298 24.32 3.38 2.02
N ALA A 299 25.23 2.86 2.84
CA ALA A 299 26.07 1.72 2.48
C ALA A 299 25.24 0.44 2.20
N CYS A 300 24.13 0.23 2.94
CA CYS A 300 23.28 -0.93 2.70
C CYS A 300 22.66 -0.90 1.30
N LEU A 301 21.97 0.18 0.94
CA LEU A 301 21.30 0.28 -0.35
C LEU A 301 22.28 0.22 -1.53
N GLN A 302 23.49 0.76 -1.38
CA GLN A 302 24.55 0.57 -2.39
C GLN A 302 24.86 -0.92 -2.60
N GLY A 303 24.98 -1.69 -1.51
CA GLY A 303 25.19 -3.13 -1.56
C GLY A 303 24.03 -3.89 -2.22
N LEU A 304 22.79 -3.41 -2.07
CA LEU A 304 21.61 -4.01 -2.73
C LEU A 304 21.53 -3.71 -4.23
N LEU A 305 22.00 -2.52 -4.65
CA LEU A 305 22.02 -2.10 -6.06
C LEU A 305 23.21 -2.68 -6.83
N GLY A 306 24.30 -3.04 -6.15
CA GLY A 306 25.47 -3.66 -6.76
C GLY A 306 25.38 -5.18 -6.99
N GLN A 307 24.30 -5.83 -6.53
CA GLN A 307 23.97 -7.25 -6.74
C GLN A 307 22.97 -7.41 -7.88
#